data_AF-A0A2T7PVR8-F1
#
_entry.id   AF-A0A2T7PVR8-F1
#
_cell.length_a   1.000
_cell.length_b   1.000
_cell.length_c   1.000
_cell.angle_alpha   90.00
_cell.angle_beta   90.00
_cell.angle_gamma   90.00
#
_symmetry.space_group_name_H-M   'P 1'
#
loop_
_entity.id
_entity.type
_entity.pdbx_description
1 polymer ?
#
loop_
_entity_poly.entity_id
_entity_poly.type
_entity_poly.pdbx_seq_one_letter_code
_entity_poly.pdbx_strand_id
1 'polypeptide(L)'
;MYDDEGEECDEDEDMDEESLLERIQDQKDIVENIKLQPWPMHKKLQILSLARAYIEKHEGSLSRGQSYQKRGKQLLKQFRRSWNNFVCWVTPWEMRIKRIESHFGSVVTSYFVFLRWLVWINIWLTLIQVCFVIIPEVTAVGDKYGTTERKSIPEDEQSTAYDLMTILDAEGIARYSPLFYGYYGNAEVIGQGYRLPLAYMVTTLLAFAYSFIAVLQKMASNARQSRMSNKDEEFVFTWKLFTDWDFMVGNTETATTKHASIITTFKEAIMEEQEKAREGNKYVLITVRVLANVLIAVLLGLSTYVIQVCVDRSRRLDLVKQANKSYDAGFWAENEVRLENRHGKGFHATRGMHTERISSCPSLEQVTG
;
A
#
# COMPACT_ATOMS: atom_id res chain seq x y z
N MET A 1 -36.25 -21.32 -35.98
CA MET A 1 -36.75 -19.94 -36.02
C MET A 1 -38.10 -19.99 -35.34
N TYR A 2 -38.08 -19.88 -34.03
CA TYR A 2 -39.27 -19.64 -33.21
C TYR A 2 -38.96 -18.29 -32.58
N ASP A 3 -39.59 -17.27 -33.15
CA ASP A 3 -39.69 -15.95 -32.58
C ASP A 3 -40.68 -16.08 -31.41
N ASP A 4 -40.16 -15.96 -30.19
CA ASP A 4 -40.96 -15.76 -28.99
C ASP A 4 -40.61 -14.35 -28.51
N GLU A 5 -41.41 -13.40 -29.01
CA GLU A 5 -41.31 -11.99 -28.71
C GLU A 5 -41.68 -11.76 -27.24
N GLY A 6 -40.69 -11.32 -26.47
CA GLY A 6 -40.77 -10.61 -25.19
C GLY A 6 -42.15 -10.29 -24.60
N GLU A 7 -42.72 -11.25 -23.87
CA GLU A 7 -43.61 -11.01 -22.74
C GLU A 7 -42.83 -11.32 -21.46
N GLU A 8 -42.15 -10.33 -20.89
CA GLU A 8 -41.69 -10.38 -19.48
C GLU A 8 -41.12 -9.01 -19.12
N CYS A 9 -41.87 -8.19 -18.37
CA CYS A 9 -41.35 -7.22 -17.40
C CYS A 9 -42.40 -6.31 -16.71
N ASP A 10 -43.71 -6.44 -16.98
CA ASP A 10 -44.73 -5.56 -16.38
C ASP A 10 -45.62 -6.25 -15.31
N GLU A 11 -45.41 -7.53 -15.00
CA GLU A 11 -46.17 -8.26 -13.95
C GLU A 11 -45.62 -8.10 -12.52
N ASP A 12 -44.44 -7.47 -12.35
CA ASP A 12 -43.76 -7.41 -11.04
C ASP A 12 -44.20 -6.20 -10.18
N GLU A 13 -45.01 -5.25 -10.70
CA GLU A 13 -45.41 -4.06 -9.95
C GLU A 13 -46.56 -4.31 -8.94
N ASP A 14 -47.30 -5.43 -9.09
CA ASP A 14 -48.47 -5.78 -8.25
C ASP A 14 -48.27 -7.05 -7.39
N MET A 15 -47.03 -7.47 -7.14
CA MET A 15 -46.72 -8.70 -6.40
C MET A 15 -46.57 -8.45 -4.88
N ASP A 16 -47.19 -9.32 -4.07
CA ASP A 16 -47.11 -9.29 -2.59
C ASP A 16 -45.66 -9.32 -2.10
N GLU A 17 -45.31 -8.49 -1.10
CA GLU A 17 -43.93 -8.34 -0.60
C GLU A 17 -43.30 -9.67 -0.14
N GLU A 18 -44.11 -10.59 0.39
CA GLU A 18 -43.67 -11.93 0.81
C GLU A 18 -43.26 -12.81 -0.37
N SER A 19 -44.03 -12.78 -1.46
CA SER A 19 -43.73 -13.51 -2.70
C SER A 19 -42.48 -12.97 -3.41
N LEU A 20 -42.24 -11.66 -3.31
CA LEU A 20 -41.04 -11.01 -3.82
C LEU A 20 -39.79 -11.47 -3.07
N LEU A 21 -39.87 -11.58 -1.73
CA LEU A 21 -38.78 -12.06 -0.88
C LEU A 21 -38.42 -13.52 -1.19
N GLU A 22 -39.42 -14.38 -1.39
CA GLU A 22 -39.22 -15.78 -1.77
C GLU A 22 -38.48 -15.90 -3.11
N ARG A 23 -38.93 -15.17 -4.14
CA ARG A 23 -38.24 -15.14 -5.45
C ARG A 23 -36.79 -14.63 -5.34
N ILE A 24 -36.51 -13.65 -4.49
CA ILE A 24 -35.14 -13.17 -4.26
C ILE A 24 -34.28 -14.24 -3.57
N GLN A 25 -34.86 -14.99 -2.62
CA GLN A 25 -34.19 -16.09 -1.94
C GLN A 25 -33.82 -17.20 -2.94
N ASP A 26 -34.75 -17.59 -3.80
CA ASP A 26 -34.52 -18.59 -4.86
C ASP A 26 -33.38 -18.17 -5.80
N GLN A 27 -33.36 -16.90 -6.22
CA GLN A 27 -32.27 -16.39 -7.07
C GLN A 27 -30.91 -16.39 -6.36
N LYS A 28 -30.88 -16.13 -5.05
CA LYS A 28 -29.65 -16.24 -4.25
C LYS A 28 -29.18 -17.68 -4.14
N ASP A 29 -30.09 -18.61 -3.94
CA ASP A 29 -29.81 -20.04 -3.88
C ASP A 29 -29.30 -20.57 -5.22
N ILE A 30 -29.84 -20.09 -6.34
CA ILE A 30 -29.31 -20.35 -7.68
C ILE A 30 -27.86 -19.86 -7.78
N VAL A 31 -27.55 -18.63 -7.34
CA VAL A 31 -26.19 -18.06 -7.40
C VAL A 31 -25.19 -18.85 -6.54
N GLU A 32 -25.61 -19.37 -5.39
CA GLU A 32 -24.76 -20.21 -4.53
C GLU A 32 -24.51 -21.59 -5.15
N ASN A 33 -25.57 -22.22 -5.64
CA ASN A 33 -25.54 -23.60 -6.13
C ASN A 33 -25.11 -23.75 -7.59
N ILE A 34 -25.03 -22.67 -8.39
CA ILE A 34 -24.65 -22.73 -9.82
C ILE A 34 -23.27 -23.38 -10.07
N LYS A 35 -22.39 -23.33 -9.06
CA LYS A 35 -21.08 -23.99 -9.12
C LYS A 35 -21.19 -25.51 -9.13
N LEU A 36 -22.16 -26.05 -8.40
CA LEU A 36 -22.40 -27.49 -8.24
C LEU A 36 -23.10 -28.11 -9.46
N GLN A 37 -23.79 -27.29 -10.26
CA GLN A 37 -24.53 -27.78 -11.42
C GLN A 37 -23.60 -28.32 -12.53
N PRO A 38 -23.91 -29.45 -13.19
CA PRO A 38 -23.05 -30.04 -14.22
C PRO A 38 -23.29 -29.41 -15.61
N TRP A 39 -23.30 -28.08 -15.72
CA TRP A 39 -23.54 -27.35 -16.97
C TRP A 39 -22.27 -26.73 -17.57
N PRO A 40 -22.21 -26.52 -18.90
CA PRO A 40 -21.11 -25.82 -19.54
C PRO A 40 -20.97 -24.38 -19.04
N MET A 41 -19.73 -23.86 -19.03
CA MET A 41 -19.41 -22.57 -18.38
C MET A 41 -20.16 -21.37 -18.98
N HIS A 42 -20.42 -21.37 -20.30
CA HIS A 42 -21.19 -20.29 -20.93
C HIS A 42 -22.62 -20.21 -20.39
N LYS A 43 -23.30 -21.36 -20.24
CA LYS A 43 -24.67 -21.46 -19.72
C LYS A 43 -24.72 -21.03 -18.26
N LYS A 44 -23.72 -21.43 -17.46
CA LYS A 44 -23.57 -20.98 -16.07
C LYS A 44 -23.40 -19.47 -15.97
N LEU A 45 -22.60 -18.85 -16.84
CA LEU A 45 -22.37 -17.41 -16.87
C LEU A 45 -23.66 -16.65 -17.24
N GLN A 46 -24.42 -17.13 -18.22
CA GLN A 46 -25.71 -16.54 -18.60
C GLN A 46 -26.72 -16.58 -17.46
N ILE A 47 -26.98 -17.75 -16.87
CA ILE A 47 -27.92 -17.91 -15.76
C ILE A 47 -27.48 -17.07 -14.54
N LEU A 48 -26.18 -17.06 -14.24
CA LEU A 48 -25.62 -16.23 -13.17
C LEU A 48 -25.80 -14.74 -13.46
N SER A 49 -25.67 -14.30 -14.71
CA SER A 49 -25.89 -12.89 -15.08
C SER A 49 -27.36 -12.49 -14.95
N LEU A 50 -28.29 -13.37 -15.34
CA LEU A 50 -29.74 -13.16 -15.19
C LEU A 50 -30.15 -13.11 -13.72
N ALA A 51 -29.72 -14.10 -12.92
CA ALA A 51 -30.00 -14.15 -11.49
C ALA A 51 -29.45 -12.92 -10.74
N ARG A 52 -28.23 -12.46 -11.10
CA ARG A 52 -27.66 -11.24 -10.53
C ARG A 52 -28.41 -9.97 -10.96
N ALA A 53 -28.81 -9.87 -12.23
CA ALA A 53 -29.59 -8.72 -12.71
C ALA A 53 -30.94 -8.64 -11.99
N TYR A 54 -31.61 -9.78 -11.77
CA TYR A 54 -32.85 -9.86 -11.01
C TYR A 54 -32.66 -9.45 -9.54
N ILE A 55 -31.62 -9.97 -8.87
CA ILE A 55 -31.30 -9.60 -7.49
C ILE A 55 -30.97 -8.10 -7.41
N GLU A 56 -30.19 -7.55 -8.33
CA GLU A 56 -29.80 -6.14 -8.31
C GLU A 56 -31.00 -5.20 -8.52
N LYS A 57 -31.97 -5.58 -9.37
CA LYS A 57 -33.23 -4.85 -9.59
C LYS A 57 -34.07 -4.75 -8.30
N HIS A 58 -34.13 -5.83 -7.51
CA HIS A 58 -35.04 -5.92 -6.35
C HIS A 58 -34.39 -5.72 -4.97
N GLU A 59 -33.08 -5.95 -4.83
CA GLU A 59 -32.34 -5.77 -3.56
C GLU A 59 -32.22 -4.28 -3.15
N GLY A 60 -32.35 -3.36 -4.10
CA GLY A 60 -32.34 -1.91 -3.87
C GLY A 60 -33.52 -1.37 -3.06
N SER A 61 -34.65 -2.10 -3.03
CA SER A 61 -35.87 -1.67 -2.33
C SER A 61 -35.82 -1.94 -0.81
N LEU A 62 -35.12 -3.00 -0.38
CA LEU A 62 -35.33 -3.59 0.96
C LEU A 62 -34.18 -3.40 1.97
N SER A 63 -33.00 -2.92 1.58
CA SER A 63 -31.87 -2.80 2.53
C SER A 63 -30.89 -1.66 2.27
N ARG A 64 -31.29 -0.43 2.61
CA ARG A 64 -30.50 0.79 2.42
C ARG A 64 -29.25 0.89 3.33
N GLY A 65 -29.24 0.23 4.50
CA GLY A 65 -28.17 0.35 5.52
C GLY A 65 -27.05 -0.69 5.46
N GLN A 66 -27.35 -1.96 5.14
CA GLN A 66 -26.35 -3.05 5.09
C GLN A 66 -25.69 -3.21 3.72
N SER A 67 -26.24 -2.58 2.68
CA SER A 67 -25.77 -2.69 1.30
C SER A 67 -24.38 -2.06 1.08
N TYR A 68 -24.03 -0.98 1.79
CA TYR A 68 -22.71 -0.34 1.67
C TYR A 68 -21.54 -1.23 2.13
N GLN A 69 -21.71 -1.98 3.21
CA GLN A 69 -20.67 -2.89 3.69
C GLN A 69 -20.50 -4.10 2.77
N LYS A 70 -21.60 -4.63 2.22
CA LYS A 70 -21.56 -5.74 1.25
C LYS A 70 -20.93 -5.28 -0.07
N ARG A 71 -21.29 -4.09 -0.57
CA ARG A 71 -20.68 -3.46 -1.75
C ARG A 71 -19.18 -3.22 -1.56
N GLY A 72 -18.75 -2.72 -0.40
CA GLY A 72 -17.33 -2.53 -0.10
C GLY A 72 -16.52 -3.84 -0.15
N LYS A 73 -17.04 -4.93 0.43
CA LYS A 73 -16.40 -6.26 0.38
C LYS A 73 -16.35 -6.82 -1.05
N GLN A 74 -17.40 -6.63 -1.84
CA GLN A 74 -17.45 -7.07 -3.24
C GLN A 74 -16.48 -6.28 -4.11
N LEU A 75 -16.43 -4.95 -3.96
CA LEU A 75 -15.48 -4.08 -4.66
C LEU A 75 -14.04 -4.42 -4.29
N LEU A 76 -13.74 -4.67 -3.01
CA LEU A 76 -12.41 -5.10 -2.59
C LEU A 76 -12.03 -6.44 -3.21
N LYS A 77 -12.98 -7.39 -3.31
CA LYS A 77 -12.76 -8.69 -3.94
C LYS A 77 -12.51 -8.56 -5.45
N GLN A 78 -13.25 -7.69 -6.12
CA GLN A 78 -13.04 -7.38 -7.54
C GLN A 78 -11.71 -6.69 -7.75
N PHE A 79 -11.38 -5.66 -6.96
CA PHE A 79 -10.11 -4.96 -7.02
C PHE A 79 -8.93 -5.90 -6.77
N ARG A 80 -9.03 -6.81 -5.78
CA ARG A 80 -8.01 -7.83 -5.52
C ARG A 80 -7.83 -8.78 -6.70
N ARG A 81 -8.91 -9.16 -7.40
CA ARG A 81 -8.81 -9.99 -8.61
C ARG A 81 -8.17 -9.22 -9.76
N SER A 82 -8.58 -7.98 -10.00
CA SER A 82 -7.99 -7.11 -11.03
C SER A 82 -6.52 -6.84 -10.74
N TRP A 83 -6.16 -6.62 -9.47
CA TRP A 83 -4.77 -6.48 -9.04
C TRP A 83 -3.96 -7.75 -9.30
N ASN A 84 -4.49 -8.93 -8.97
CA ASN A 84 -3.81 -10.18 -9.27
C ASN A 84 -3.63 -10.37 -10.79
N ASN A 85 -4.64 -10.06 -11.59
CA ASN A 85 -4.54 -10.11 -13.05
C ASN A 85 -3.51 -9.11 -13.58
N PHE A 86 -3.47 -7.89 -13.04
CA PHE A 86 -2.49 -6.88 -13.39
C PHE A 86 -1.08 -7.31 -12.98
N VAL A 87 -0.89 -7.85 -11.79
CA VAL A 87 0.40 -8.40 -11.34
C VAL A 87 0.84 -9.54 -12.26
N CYS A 88 -0.04 -10.45 -12.65
CA CYS A 88 0.27 -11.50 -13.62
C CYS A 88 0.66 -10.95 -15.00
N TRP A 89 0.05 -9.84 -15.42
CA TRP A 89 0.37 -9.16 -16.67
C TRP A 89 1.71 -8.41 -16.62
N VAL A 90 1.95 -7.67 -15.53
CA VAL A 90 3.21 -6.93 -15.28
C VAL A 90 4.37 -7.90 -15.06
N THR A 91 4.11 -9.10 -14.55
CA THR A 91 5.14 -10.10 -14.32
C THR A 91 5.62 -10.66 -15.66
N PRO A 92 6.83 -10.29 -16.11
CA PRO A 92 7.32 -10.75 -17.38
C PRO A 92 7.46 -12.28 -17.36
N TRP A 93 6.94 -12.92 -18.40
CA TRP A 93 7.31 -14.26 -18.85
C TRP A 93 6.81 -15.39 -17.94
N GLU A 94 5.92 -15.09 -16.99
CA GLU A 94 5.26 -16.05 -16.08
C GLU A 94 4.64 -17.23 -16.85
N MET A 95 3.88 -16.94 -17.91
CA MET A 95 3.24 -17.98 -18.75
C MET A 95 4.26 -18.85 -19.50
N ARG A 96 5.41 -18.27 -19.88
CA ARG A 96 6.48 -19.00 -20.57
C ARG A 96 7.21 -19.92 -19.59
N ILE A 97 7.48 -19.43 -18.38
CA ILE A 97 8.09 -20.21 -17.30
C ILE A 97 7.17 -21.38 -16.91
N LYS A 98 5.86 -21.16 -16.75
CA LYS A 98 4.88 -22.24 -16.46
C LYS A 98 4.80 -23.29 -17.57
N ARG A 99 4.95 -22.90 -18.84
CA ARG A 99 5.02 -23.85 -19.95
C ARG A 99 6.29 -24.70 -19.85
N ILE A 100 7.43 -24.09 -19.53
CA ILE A 100 8.71 -24.81 -19.32
C ILE A 100 8.60 -25.74 -18.11
N GLU A 101 7.94 -25.31 -17.04
CA GLU A 101 7.66 -26.13 -15.85
C GLU A 101 6.88 -27.39 -16.19
N SER A 102 5.85 -27.27 -17.03
CA SER A 102 5.08 -28.42 -17.50
C SER A 102 5.87 -29.41 -18.35
N HIS A 103 6.93 -28.98 -19.05
CA HIS A 103 7.73 -29.84 -19.94
C HIS A 103 8.99 -30.40 -19.26
N PHE A 104 9.69 -29.59 -18.47
CA PHE A 104 11.00 -29.88 -17.89
C PHE A 104 10.98 -30.04 -16.37
N GLY A 105 9.84 -29.80 -15.73
CA GLY A 105 9.65 -29.94 -14.29
C GLY A 105 10.14 -28.75 -13.46
N SER A 106 10.05 -28.92 -12.14
CA SER A 106 10.33 -27.88 -11.15
C SER A 106 11.81 -27.45 -11.10
N VAL A 107 12.74 -28.37 -11.35
CA VAL A 107 14.20 -28.08 -11.23
C VAL A 107 14.64 -27.00 -12.20
N VAL A 108 14.33 -27.15 -13.50
CA VAL A 108 14.68 -26.16 -14.54
C VAL A 108 13.94 -24.85 -14.31
N THR A 109 12.70 -24.92 -13.82
CA THR A 109 11.85 -23.75 -13.53
C THR A 109 12.44 -22.88 -12.43
N SER A 110 13.04 -23.50 -11.40
CA SER A 110 13.66 -22.77 -10.28
C SER A 110 14.76 -21.79 -10.74
N TYR A 111 15.53 -22.15 -11.78
CA TYR A 111 16.54 -21.27 -12.38
C TYR A 111 15.91 -20.02 -13.01
N PHE A 112 14.86 -20.17 -13.82
CA PHE A 112 14.20 -19.03 -14.46
C PHE A 112 13.48 -18.14 -13.45
N VAL A 113 12.92 -18.72 -12.39
CA VAL A 113 12.31 -17.96 -11.29
C VAL A 113 13.38 -17.13 -10.56
N PHE A 114 14.57 -17.71 -10.32
CA PHE A 114 15.71 -16.99 -9.76
C PHE A 114 16.20 -15.87 -10.68
N LEU A 115 16.36 -16.15 -11.98
CA LEU A 115 16.78 -15.16 -12.98
C LEU A 115 15.80 -13.98 -13.05
N ARG A 116 14.50 -14.26 -13.06
CA ARG A 116 13.46 -13.22 -13.02
C ARG A 116 13.59 -12.35 -11.78
N TRP A 117 13.83 -12.96 -10.61
CA TRP A 117 14.06 -12.21 -9.38
C TRP A 117 15.32 -11.35 -9.45
N LEU A 118 16.39 -11.86 -10.07
CA LEU A 118 17.63 -11.12 -10.33
C LEU A 118 17.38 -9.92 -11.28
N VAL A 119 16.55 -10.08 -12.31
CA VAL A 119 16.18 -8.96 -13.19
C VAL A 119 15.41 -7.90 -12.40
N TRP A 120 14.45 -8.29 -11.57
CA TRP A 120 13.68 -7.34 -10.75
C TRP A 120 14.55 -6.54 -9.77
N ILE A 121 15.51 -7.18 -9.09
CA ILE A 121 16.41 -6.46 -8.18
C ILE A 121 17.30 -5.47 -8.97
N ASN A 122 17.76 -5.84 -10.16
CA ASN A 122 18.54 -4.93 -11.01
C ASN A 122 17.69 -3.76 -11.55
N ILE A 123 16.42 -4.00 -11.91
CA ILE A 123 15.49 -2.91 -12.27
C ILE A 123 15.30 -1.95 -11.09
N TRP A 124 15.17 -2.46 -9.86
CA TRP A 124 15.07 -1.61 -8.68
C TRP A 124 16.36 -0.82 -8.40
N LEU A 125 17.53 -1.45 -8.53
CA LEU A 125 18.81 -0.78 -8.34
C LEU A 125 19.04 0.31 -9.39
N THR A 126 18.72 0.03 -10.66
CA THR A 126 18.81 1.03 -11.74
C THR A 126 17.83 2.17 -11.53
N LEU A 127 16.61 1.91 -11.04
CA LEU A 127 15.64 2.95 -10.70
C LEU A 127 16.16 3.88 -9.59
N ILE A 128 16.80 3.34 -8.54
CA ILE A 128 17.43 4.16 -7.50
C ILE A 128 18.50 5.07 -8.10
N GLN A 129 19.36 4.56 -8.98
CA GLN A 129 20.39 5.38 -9.62
C GLN A 129 19.79 6.41 -10.59
N VAL A 130 18.78 6.04 -11.36
CA VAL A 130 18.09 6.99 -12.26
C VAL A 130 17.46 8.11 -11.43
N CYS A 131 16.73 7.78 -10.37
CA CYS A 131 15.99 8.77 -9.58
C CYS A 131 16.89 9.74 -8.79
N PHE A 132 18.02 9.26 -8.27
CA PHE A 132 18.86 10.08 -7.38
C PHE A 132 20.14 10.60 -8.04
N VAL A 133 20.64 9.97 -9.10
CA VAL A 133 21.85 10.45 -9.79
C VAL A 133 21.46 11.11 -11.11
N ILE A 134 20.69 10.42 -11.96
CA ILE A 134 20.44 10.86 -13.33
C ILE A 134 19.39 11.98 -13.41
N ILE A 135 18.24 11.83 -12.75
CA ILE A 135 17.14 12.82 -12.80
C ILE A 135 17.58 14.18 -12.26
N PRO A 136 18.22 14.29 -11.07
CA PRO A 136 18.67 15.57 -10.55
C PRO A 136 19.71 16.22 -11.44
N GLU A 137 20.61 15.43 -12.05
CA GLU A 137 21.61 15.93 -12.99
C GLU A 137 20.93 16.49 -14.26
N VAL A 138 20.08 15.72 -14.93
CA VAL A 138 19.44 16.12 -16.18
C VAL A 138 18.52 17.32 -16.00
N THR A 139 17.78 17.39 -14.88
CA THR A 139 16.87 18.49 -14.59
C THR A 139 17.59 19.75 -14.12
N ALA A 140 18.67 19.63 -13.34
CA ALA A 140 19.46 20.78 -12.88
C ALA A 140 20.37 21.37 -13.97
N VAL A 141 20.73 20.59 -14.99
CA VAL A 141 21.50 21.05 -16.16
C VAL A 141 20.66 21.89 -17.14
N GLY A 142 19.33 21.77 -17.11
CA GLY A 142 18.41 22.45 -18.04
C GLY A 142 18.24 23.96 -17.85
N ASP A 143 18.62 24.52 -16.70
CA ASP A 143 18.45 25.95 -16.40
C ASP A 143 19.78 26.57 -15.95
N LYS A 144 20.44 27.32 -16.84
CA LYS A 144 21.49 28.36 -16.62
C LYS A 144 22.66 28.09 -15.63
N TYR A 145 22.75 26.90 -15.04
CA TYR A 145 23.69 26.51 -13.98
C TYR A 145 24.37 25.17 -14.31
N GLY A 146 24.59 24.90 -15.60
CA GLY A 146 25.31 23.71 -16.06
C GLY A 146 26.78 23.74 -15.66
N THR A 147 27.26 22.66 -15.07
CA THR A 147 28.62 22.49 -14.53
C THR A 147 29.70 22.22 -15.58
N THR A 148 29.39 22.21 -16.89
CA THR A 148 30.39 21.98 -17.96
C THR A 148 29.91 22.53 -19.32
N GLU A 149 30.76 23.25 -20.05
CA GLU A 149 30.49 23.81 -21.39
C GLU A 149 30.38 22.77 -22.52
N ARG A 150 30.71 21.49 -22.27
CA ARG A 150 30.78 20.43 -23.29
C ARG A 150 30.02 19.16 -22.86
N LYS A 151 28.69 19.22 -22.83
CA LYS A 151 27.81 18.04 -22.73
C LYS A 151 27.10 17.69 -24.04
N SER A 152 27.34 18.47 -25.09
CA SER A 152 26.88 18.22 -26.46
C SER A 152 27.99 17.63 -27.32
N ILE A 153 27.61 16.76 -28.25
CA ILE A 153 28.53 16.13 -29.21
C ILE A 153 29.13 17.22 -30.11
N PRO A 154 30.47 17.35 -30.22
CA PRO A 154 31.13 18.25 -31.16
C PRO A 154 30.66 18.00 -32.59
N GLU A 155 30.49 19.05 -33.41
CA GLU A 155 30.00 18.93 -34.79
C GLU A 155 30.86 17.98 -35.64
N ASP A 156 32.15 17.88 -35.35
CA ASP A 156 33.12 17.02 -36.03
C ASP A 156 32.88 15.51 -35.76
N GLU A 157 32.24 15.15 -34.64
CA GLU A 157 32.00 13.76 -34.21
C GLU A 157 30.56 13.29 -34.49
N GLN A 158 29.66 14.18 -34.91
CA GLN A 158 28.23 13.86 -35.08
C GLN A 158 27.95 12.81 -36.16
N SER A 159 28.78 12.75 -37.22
CA SER A 159 28.58 11.79 -38.32
C SER A 159 28.82 10.33 -37.91
N THR A 160 29.75 10.12 -36.97
CA THR A 160 30.15 8.78 -36.49
C THR A 160 29.45 8.43 -35.17
N ALA A 161 28.91 9.42 -34.46
CA ALA A 161 28.31 9.24 -33.14
C ALA A 161 27.11 8.27 -33.08
N TYR A 162 26.44 8.03 -34.22
CA TYR A 162 25.28 7.13 -34.31
C TYR A 162 25.61 5.74 -34.87
N ASP A 163 26.87 5.46 -35.18
CA ASP A 163 27.26 4.14 -35.70
C ASP A 163 27.21 3.07 -34.59
N LEU A 164 26.71 1.88 -34.93
CA LEU A 164 26.48 0.80 -33.96
C LEU A 164 27.79 0.29 -33.36
N MET A 165 28.85 0.24 -34.18
CA MET A 165 30.18 -0.20 -33.73
C MET A 165 30.78 0.79 -32.73
N THR A 166 30.65 2.09 -33.00
CA THR A 166 31.09 3.16 -32.09
C THR A 166 30.31 3.16 -30.77
N ILE A 167 28.99 2.89 -30.81
CA ILE A 167 28.16 2.77 -29.60
C ILE A 167 28.53 1.53 -28.77
N LEU A 168 28.84 0.40 -29.43
CA LEU A 168 29.30 -0.83 -28.76
C LEU A 168 30.65 -0.64 -28.08
N ASP A 169 31.54 0.16 -28.67
CA ASP A 169 32.80 0.58 -28.05
C ASP A 169 32.61 1.66 -26.96
N ALA A 170 31.37 1.98 -26.61
CA ALA A 170 30.98 3.01 -25.65
C ALA A 170 31.46 4.43 -26.02
N GLU A 171 31.73 4.66 -27.30
CA GLU A 171 32.15 5.93 -27.88
C GLU A 171 30.97 6.62 -28.59
N GLY A 172 31.15 7.86 -29.07
CA GLY A 172 30.08 8.61 -29.73
C GLY A 172 28.97 9.06 -28.76
N ILE A 173 27.71 8.83 -29.11
CA ILE A 173 26.55 9.28 -28.29
C ILE A 173 26.53 8.69 -26.87
N ALA A 174 27.08 7.48 -26.70
CA ALA A 174 27.16 6.81 -25.39
C ALA A 174 28.04 7.61 -24.42
N ARG A 175 29.17 8.15 -24.89
CA ARG A 175 30.11 8.96 -24.09
C ARG A 175 29.45 10.21 -23.49
N TYR A 176 28.53 10.82 -24.21
CA TYR A 176 27.82 12.04 -23.79
C TYR A 176 26.46 11.73 -23.12
N SER A 177 26.18 10.46 -22.82
CA SER A 177 24.97 10.05 -22.11
C SER A 177 25.14 10.12 -20.59
N PRO A 178 24.10 10.55 -19.82
CA PRO A 178 24.12 10.54 -18.36
C PRO A 178 24.34 9.16 -17.71
N LEU A 179 24.25 8.08 -18.48
CA LEU A 179 24.53 6.73 -17.99
C LEU A 179 26.04 6.46 -17.81
N PHE A 180 26.90 7.23 -18.49
CA PHE A 180 28.34 7.04 -18.46
C PHE A 180 29.01 7.98 -17.46
N TYR A 181 30.06 7.47 -16.80
CA TYR A 181 30.82 8.23 -15.81
C TYR A 181 31.43 9.52 -16.39
N GLY A 182 31.86 9.50 -17.66
CA GLY A 182 32.46 10.65 -18.34
C GLY A 182 31.51 11.85 -18.54
N TYR A 183 30.20 11.66 -18.35
CA TYR A 183 29.22 12.74 -18.38
C TYR A 183 29.28 13.65 -17.13
N TYR A 184 29.77 13.12 -16.01
CA TYR A 184 29.78 13.80 -14.73
C TYR A 184 31.10 14.54 -14.50
N GLY A 185 31.02 15.84 -14.22
CA GLY A 185 32.18 16.69 -13.94
C GLY A 185 32.58 16.69 -12.47
N ASN A 186 33.74 17.28 -12.16
CA ASN A 186 34.28 17.40 -10.78
C ASN A 186 33.64 18.53 -9.95
N ALA A 187 32.52 19.11 -10.37
CA ALA A 187 31.87 20.19 -9.66
C ALA A 187 31.14 19.65 -8.41
N GLU A 188 31.41 20.25 -7.24
CA GLU A 188 30.85 19.80 -5.96
C GLU A 188 29.36 20.10 -5.79
N VAL A 189 28.84 21.10 -6.52
CA VAL A 189 27.46 21.59 -6.42
C VAL A 189 26.89 21.82 -7.81
N ILE A 190 25.71 21.28 -8.07
CA ILE A 190 24.96 21.47 -9.32
C ILE A 190 23.67 22.26 -9.01
N GLY A 191 23.36 23.25 -9.85
CA GLY A 191 22.13 24.02 -9.76
C GLY A 191 21.86 24.62 -8.38
N GLN A 192 20.68 24.32 -7.81
CA GLN A 192 20.20 24.86 -6.52
C GLN A 192 20.76 24.14 -5.27
N GLY A 193 22.03 23.74 -5.28
CA GLY A 193 22.68 23.17 -4.08
C GLY A 193 22.72 21.64 -4.01
N TYR A 194 22.46 20.92 -5.10
CA TYR A 194 22.58 19.46 -5.12
C TYR A 194 24.06 19.05 -5.13
N ARG A 195 24.50 18.33 -4.09
CA ARG A 195 25.89 17.88 -3.95
C ARG A 195 26.08 16.53 -4.61
N LEU A 196 26.63 16.52 -5.81
CA LEU A 196 26.84 15.31 -6.60
C LEU A 196 27.70 14.24 -5.88
N PRO A 197 28.84 14.58 -5.25
CA PRO A 197 29.68 13.57 -4.60
C PRO A 197 28.99 12.88 -3.43
N LEU A 198 28.19 13.64 -2.67
CA LEU A 198 27.40 13.10 -1.56
C LEU A 198 26.29 12.19 -2.09
N ALA A 199 25.60 12.62 -3.16
CA ALA A 199 24.57 11.82 -3.80
C ALA A 199 25.11 10.45 -4.23
N TYR A 200 26.24 10.41 -4.93
CA TYR A 200 26.90 9.16 -5.32
C TYR A 200 27.23 8.26 -4.14
N MET A 201 27.80 8.82 -3.07
CA MET A 201 28.15 8.05 -1.88
C MET A 201 26.90 7.43 -1.24
N VAL A 202 25.86 8.23 -1.05
CA VAL A 202 24.61 7.81 -0.40
C VAL A 202 23.85 6.82 -1.27
N THR A 203 23.69 7.08 -2.57
CA THR A 203 22.98 6.17 -3.48
C THR A 203 23.69 4.85 -3.63
N THR A 204 25.03 4.86 -3.70
CA THR A 204 25.83 3.62 -3.76
C THR A 204 25.72 2.83 -2.47
N LEU A 205 25.78 3.50 -1.31
CA LEU A 205 25.60 2.84 -0.01
C LEU A 205 24.20 2.25 0.13
N LEU A 206 23.16 2.98 -0.27
CA LEU A 206 21.78 2.52 -0.24
C LEU A 206 21.54 1.35 -1.20
N ALA A 207 22.07 1.44 -2.42
CA ALA A 207 21.99 0.38 -3.41
C ALA A 207 22.67 -0.90 -2.91
N PHE A 208 23.87 -0.78 -2.32
CA PHE A 208 24.58 -1.89 -1.72
C PHE A 208 23.79 -2.50 -0.56
N ALA A 209 23.37 -1.68 0.41
CA ALA A 209 22.61 -2.15 1.58
C ALA A 209 21.29 -2.82 1.17
N TYR A 210 20.54 -2.22 0.23
CA TYR A 210 19.32 -2.80 -0.31
C TYR A 210 19.59 -4.15 -0.97
N SER A 211 20.60 -4.23 -1.84
CA SER A 211 20.92 -5.47 -2.55
C SER A 211 21.31 -6.59 -1.58
N PHE A 212 22.11 -6.27 -0.57
CA PHE A 212 22.53 -7.20 0.46
C PHE A 212 21.34 -7.69 1.31
N ILE A 213 20.50 -6.78 1.79
CA ILE A 213 19.31 -7.12 2.58
C ILE A 213 18.32 -7.95 1.75
N ALA A 214 18.09 -7.58 0.49
CA ALA A 214 17.18 -8.31 -0.40
C ALA A 214 17.64 -9.74 -0.66
N VAL A 215 18.95 -9.95 -0.91
CA VAL A 215 19.55 -11.28 -1.04
C VAL A 215 19.41 -12.08 0.26
N LEU A 216 19.75 -11.47 1.40
CA LEU A 216 19.63 -12.13 2.71
C LEU A 216 18.19 -12.53 3.02
N GLN A 217 17.23 -11.64 2.80
CA GLN A 217 15.81 -11.93 3.01
C GLN A 217 15.34 -13.07 2.10
N LYS A 218 15.76 -13.07 0.83
CA LYS A 218 15.39 -14.14 -0.10
C LYS A 218 16.01 -15.48 0.31
N MET A 219 17.27 -15.48 0.76
CA MET A 219 17.96 -16.65 1.27
C MET A 219 17.31 -17.18 2.56
N ALA A 220 16.99 -16.30 3.51
CA ALA A 220 16.32 -16.66 4.76
C ALA A 220 14.91 -17.21 4.50
N SER A 221 14.16 -16.60 3.58
CA SER A 221 12.85 -17.11 3.16
C SER A 221 12.96 -18.49 2.53
N ASN A 222 13.95 -18.71 1.66
CA ASN A 222 14.16 -20.00 1.02
C ASN A 222 14.55 -21.08 2.05
N ALA A 223 15.41 -20.74 3.01
CA ALA A 223 15.77 -21.61 4.12
C ALA A 223 14.59 -21.92 5.06
N ARG A 224 13.67 -20.96 5.25
CA ARG A 224 12.44 -21.18 6.02
C ARG A 224 11.47 -22.07 5.26
N GLN A 225 11.32 -21.87 3.95
CA GLN A 225 10.47 -22.70 3.10
C GLN A 225 11.00 -24.13 3.00
N SER A 226 12.31 -24.35 2.95
CA SER A 226 12.88 -25.70 3.01
C SER A 226 12.65 -26.37 4.36
N ARG A 227 12.59 -25.60 5.46
CA ARG A 227 12.24 -26.13 6.79
C ARG A 227 10.75 -26.48 6.91
N MET A 228 9.87 -25.62 6.40
CA MET A 228 8.41 -25.84 6.42
C MET A 228 7.93 -26.86 5.37
N SER A 229 8.76 -27.15 4.36
CA SER A 229 8.56 -28.23 3.40
C SER A 229 8.92 -29.62 3.97
N ASN A 230 9.24 -29.72 5.26
CA ASN A 230 9.07 -31.00 5.95
C ASN A 230 7.57 -31.26 6.00
N LYS A 231 7.11 -32.18 5.14
CA LYS A 231 5.70 -32.52 4.85
C LYS A 231 4.83 -32.81 6.09
N ASP A 232 5.44 -33.04 7.23
CA ASP A 232 4.77 -33.36 8.50
C ASP A 232 3.92 -32.19 9.02
N GLU A 233 4.23 -30.94 8.66
CA GLU A 233 3.48 -29.76 9.10
C GLU A 233 2.37 -29.30 8.14
N GLU A 234 2.37 -29.74 6.87
CA GLU A 234 1.39 -29.29 5.87
C GLU A 234 0.03 -30.02 6.01
N PHE A 235 0.04 -31.22 6.58
CA PHE A 235 -1.15 -32.07 6.73
C PHE A 235 -1.41 -32.51 8.18
N VAL A 236 -1.10 -31.66 9.17
CA VAL A 236 -1.22 -32.01 10.61
C VAL A 236 -2.60 -32.58 10.96
N PHE A 237 -3.68 -31.99 10.44
CA PHE A 237 -5.05 -32.47 10.70
C PHE A 237 -5.33 -33.82 10.04
N THR A 238 -4.83 -34.03 8.82
CA THR A 238 -5.08 -35.25 8.06
C THR A 238 -4.31 -36.41 8.68
N TRP A 239 -3.05 -36.18 9.07
CA TRP A 239 -2.25 -37.18 9.75
C TRP A 239 -2.85 -37.55 11.10
N LYS A 240 -3.18 -36.56 11.95
CA LYS A 240 -3.88 -36.80 13.22
C LYS A 240 -5.17 -37.58 13.00
N LEU A 241 -5.96 -37.26 11.97
CA LEU A 241 -7.25 -37.94 11.71
C LEU A 241 -7.06 -39.42 11.38
N PHE A 242 -6.07 -39.73 10.55
CA PHE A 242 -5.85 -41.11 10.08
C PHE A 242 -5.05 -41.95 11.06
N THR A 243 -4.23 -41.35 11.93
CA THR A 243 -3.35 -42.09 12.85
C THR A 243 -3.76 -42.06 14.31
N ASP A 244 -4.78 -41.28 14.70
CA ASP A 244 -5.17 -41.14 16.10
C ASP A 244 -5.94 -42.36 16.66
N TRP A 245 -6.64 -43.12 15.81
CA TRP A 245 -7.44 -44.25 16.26
C TRP A 245 -6.63 -45.55 16.32
N ASP A 246 -6.66 -46.21 17.48
CA ASP A 246 -6.05 -47.52 17.68
C ASP A 246 -7.12 -48.63 17.62
N PHE A 247 -7.01 -49.48 16.59
CA PHE A 247 -7.93 -50.60 16.38
C PHE A 247 -7.67 -51.80 17.31
N MET A 248 -6.63 -51.78 18.13
CA MET A 248 -6.33 -52.84 19.11
C MET A 248 -7.07 -52.67 20.45
N VAL A 249 -7.88 -51.61 20.61
CA VAL A 249 -8.64 -51.36 21.85
C VAL A 249 -9.87 -52.27 21.92
N GLY A 250 -9.82 -53.29 22.77
CA GLY A 250 -10.95 -54.20 23.02
C GLY A 250 -11.89 -53.77 24.15
N ASN A 251 -11.47 -52.85 25.04
CA ASN A 251 -12.29 -52.38 26.16
C ASN A 251 -13.12 -51.14 25.78
N THR A 252 -14.42 -51.19 26.03
CA THR A 252 -15.36 -50.09 25.76
C THR A 252 -15.07 -48.84 26.60
N GLU A 253 -14.64 -48.99 27.86
CA GLU A 253 -14.27 -47.84 28.71
C GLU A 253 -13.01 -47.13 28.18
N THR A 254 -12.02 -47.89 27.72
CA THR A 254 -10.82 -47.33 27.09
C THR A 254 -11.13 -46.67 25.75
N ALA A 255 -12.05 -47.23 24.97
CA ALA A 255 -12.47 -46.67 23.68
C ALA A 255 -13.15 -45.29 23.85
N THR A 256 -14.03 -45.13 24.83
CA THR A 256 -14.67 -43.83 25.12
C THR A 256 -13.66 -42.79 25.61
N THR A 257 -12.70 -43.21 26.45
CA THR A 257 -11.61 -42.34 26.93
C THR A 257 -10.70 -41.89 25.77
N LYS A 258 -10.34 -42.80 24.86
CA LYS A 258 -9.58 -42.48 23.66
C LYS A 258 -10.34 -41.55 22.74
N HIS A 259 -11.63 -41.79 22.50
CA HIS A 259 -12.46 -40.91 21.69
C HIS A 259 -12.53 -39.48 22.26
N ALA A 260 -12.69 -39.34 23.58
CA ALA A 260 -12.67 -38.03 24.24
C ALA A 260 -11.30 -37.34 24.12
N SER A 261 -10.20 -38.09 24.23
CA SER A 261 -8.84 -37.59 24.03
C SER A 261 -8.65 -37.07 22.60
N ILE A 262 -9.07 -37.83 21.59
CA ILE A 262 -8.96 -37.43 20.17
C ILE A 262 -9.73 -36.13 19.92
N ILE A 263 -10.97 -36.03 20.39
CA ILE A 263 -11.76 -34.80 20.26
C ILE A 263 -11.04 -33.59 20.89
N THR A 264 -10.37 -33.79 22.02
CA THR A 264 -9.65 -32.72 22.71
C THR A 264 -8.43 -32.28 21.92
N THR A 265 -7.63 -33.23 21.43
CA THR A 265 -6.48 -32.96 20.53
C THR A 265 -6.90 -32.19 19.28
N PHE A 266 -8.04 -32.54 18.67
CA PHE A 266 -8.57 -31.81 17.52
C PHE A 266 -9.06 -30.41 17.88
N LYS A 267 -9.74 -30.25 19.01
CA LYS A 267 -10.17 -28.94 19.50
C LYS A 267 -8.97 -28.02 19.76
N GLU A 268 -7.91 -28.54 20.37
CA GLU A 268 -6.68 -27.79 20.61
C GLU A 268 -6.02 -27.37 19.29
N ALA A 269 -5.89 -28.29 18.33
CA ALA A 269 -5.29 -27.97 17.03
C ALA A 269 -6.10 -26.92 16.23
N ILE A 270 -7.44 -26.99 16.29
CA ILE A 270 -8.32 -25.97 15.68
C ILE A 270 -8.16 -24.63 16.40
N MET A 271 -8.09 -24.63 17.73
CA MET A 271 -7.96 -23.43 18.54
C MET A 271 -6.62 -22.73 18.29
N GLU A 272 -5.52 -23.49 18.16
CA GLU A 272 -4.19 -22.97 17.85
C GLU A 272 -4.17 -22.26 16.47
N GLU A 273 -4.78 -22.86 15.45
CA GLU A 273 -4.90 -22.23 14.13
C GLU A 273 -5.77 -20.97 14.14
N GLN A 274 -6.88 -21.00 14.88
CA GLN A 274 -7.70 -19.79 15.06
C GLN A 274 -6.93 -18.69 15.79
N GLU A 275 -6.10 -19.04 16.76
CA GLU A 275 -5.25 -18.09 17.48
C GLU A 275 -4.18 -17.48 16.57
N LYS A 276 -3.47 -18.29 15.78
CA LYS A 276 -2.52 -17.81 14.75
C LYS A 276 -3.18 -16.85 13.75
N ALA A 277 -4.38 -17.19 13.28
CA ALA A 277 -5.14 -16.33 12.38
C ALA A 277 -5.55 -15.01 13.06
N ARG A 278 -5.96 -15.06 14.34
CA ARG A 278 -6.31 -13.89 15.14
C ARG A 278 -5.10 -13.01 15.41
N GLU A 279 -3.93 -13.59 15.68
CA GLU A 279 -2.67 -12.88 15.86
C GLU A 279 -2.28 -12.10 14.60
N GLY A 280 -2.41 -12.70 13.41
CA GLY A 280 -2.20 -11.99 12.14
C GLY A 280 -3.02 -10.70 12.04
N ASN A 281 -4.30 -10.75 12.42
CA ASN A 281 -5.15 -9.55 12.46
C ASN A 281 -4.76 -8.56 13.57
N LYS A 282 -4.28 -9.03 14.73
CA LYS A 282 -3.79 -8.16 15.82
C LYS A 282 -2.62 -7.29 15.33
N TYR A 283 -1.64 -7.87 14.63
CA TYR A 283 -0.49 -7.11 14.11
C TYR A 283 -0.89 -6.06 13.08
N VAL A 284 -1.85 -6.37 12.19
CA VAL A 284 -2.40 -5.39 11.24
C VAL A 284 -3.09 -4.23 11.97
N LEU A 285 -3.89 -4.54 13.00
CA LEU A 285 -4.56 -3.50 13.78
C LEU A 285 -3.56 -2.59 14.52
N ILE A 286 -2.50 -3.18 15.10
CA ILE A 286 -1.45 -2.43 15.81
C ILE A 286 -0.66 -1.55 14.83
N THR A 287 -0.25 -2.08 13.69
CA THR A 287 0.49 -1.32 12.67
C THR A 287 -0.33 -0.15 12.13
N VAL A 288 -1.63 -0.33 11.88
CA VAL A 288 -2.53 0.76 11.47
C VAL A 288 -2.62 1.85 12.55
N ARG A 289 -2.72 1.47 13.84
CA ARG A 289 -2.75 2.44 14.95
C ARG A 289 -1.44 3.22 15.06
N VAL A 290 -0.30 2.54 14.97
CA VAL A 290 1.02 3.19 14.99
C VAL A 290 1.15 4.17 13.82
N LEU A 291 0.77 3.75 12.62
CA LEU A 291 0.83 4.59 11.43
C LEU A 291 -0.06 5.83 11.56
N ALA A 292 -1.30 5.68 12.05
CA ALA A 292 -2.19 6.81 12.29
C ALA A 292 -1.60 7.80 13.31
N ASN A 293 -1.03 7.30 14.41
CA ASN A 293 -0.40 8.16 15.43
C ASN A 293 0.84 8.89 14.91
N VAL A 294 1.67 8.23 14.09
CA VAL A 294 2.80 8.88 13.41
C VAL A 294 2.30 9.99 12.48
N LEU A 295 1.23 9.75 11.73
CA LEU A 295 0.65 10.73 10.82
C LEU A 295 0.11 11.95 11.58
N ILE A 296 -0.56 11.73 12.73
CA ILE A 296 -0.99 12.82 13.61
C ILE A 296 0.21 13.60 14.15
N ALA A 297 1.28 12.93 14.58
CA ALA A 297 2.49 13.60 15.06
C ALA A 297 3.14 14.46 13.97
N VAL A 298 3.20 13.96 12.73
CA VAL A 298 3.71 14.73 11.56
C VAL A 298 2.83 15.95 11.29
N LEU A 299 1.50 15.79 11.32
CA LEU A 299 0.57 16.91 11.12
C LEU A 299 0.71 17.98 12.21
N LEU A 300 0.88 17.58 13.47
CA LEU A 300 1.14 18.51 14.57
C LEU A 300 2.49 19.23 14.42
N GLY A 301 3.53 18.50 14.01
CA GLY A 301 4.84 19.07 13.71
C GLY A 301 4.79 20.09 12.57
N LEU A 302 4.13 19.74 11.47
CA LEU A 302 3.92 20.65 10.33
C LEU A 302 3.11 21.88 10.71
N SER A 303 2.03 21.71 11.49
CA SER A 303 1.24 22.84 11.99
C SER A 303 2.10 23.79 12.82
N THR A 304 2.92 23.26 13.71
CA THR A 304 3.79 24.07 14.57
C THR A 304 4.85 24.80 13.75
N TYR A 305 5.43 24.14 12.74
CA TYR A 305 6.38 24.75 11.82
C TYR A 305 5.77 25.91 11.02
N VAL A 306 4.56 25.74 10.47
CA VAL A 306 3.85 26.79 9.73
C VAL A 306 3.58 28.02 10.61
N ILE A 307 3.19 27.81 11.87
CA ILE A 307 2.98 28.92 12.82
C ILE A 307 4.28 29.69 13.06
N GLN A 308 5.41 29.00 13.30
CA GLN A 308 6.70 29.66 13.51
C GLN A 308 7.12 30.51 12.30
N VAL A 309 6.97 29.97 11.09
CA VAL A 309 7.27 30.70 9.84
C VAL A 309 6.36 31.92 9.68
N CYS A 310 5.07 31.78 10.00
CA CYS A 310 4.11 32.88 9.94
C CYS A 310 4.47 34.01 10.94
N VAL A 311 4.81 33.66 12.18
CA VAL A 311 5.21 34.62 13.22
C VAL A 311 6.51 35.34 12.86
N ASP A 312 7.51 34.61 12.36
CA ASP A 312 8.77 35.22 11.93
C ASP A 312 8.56 36.20 10.77
N ARG A 313 7.64 35.87 9.85
CA ARG A 313 7.25 36.77 8.76
C ARG A 313 6.52 38.01 9.28
N SER A 314 5.60 37.86 10.23
CA SER A 314 4.90 38.99 10.86
C SER A 314 5.86 39.93 11.58
N ARG A 315 6.76 39.38 12.42
CA ARG A 315 7.75 40.19 13.15
C ARG A 315 8.68 40.96 12.21
N ARG A 316 9.09 40.34 11.10
CA ARG A 316 9.91 41.04 10.08
C ARG A 316 9.16 42.20 9.46
N LEU A 317 7.86 42.06 9.18
CA LEU A 317 7.04 43.15 8.63
C LEU A 317 6.89 44.31 9.63
N ASP A 318 6.73 44.02 10.93
CA ASP A 318 6.65 45.04 11.98
C ASP A 318 7.97 45.83 12.14
N LEU A 319 9.11 45.13 12.10
CA LEU A 319 10.42 45.76 12.15
C LEU A 319 10.67 46.67 10.93
N VAL A 320 10.26 46.24 9.73
CA VAL A 320 10.39 47.04 8.50
C VAL A 320 9.49 48.29 8.55
N LYS A 321 8.26 48.16 9.08
CA LYS A 321 7.36 49.31 9.30
C LYS A 321 7.92 50.33 10.31
N GLN A 322 8.59 49.87 11.37
CA GLN A 322 9.23 50.77 12.34
C GLN A 322 10.46 51.48 11.75
N ALA A 323 11.26 50.76 10.96
CA ALA A 323 12.46 51.31 10.34
C ALA A 323 12.16 52.31 9.20
N ASN A 324 11.09 52.09 8.43
CA ASN A 324 10.66 52.98 7.36
C ASN A 324 9.20 53.40 7.57
N LYS A 325 9.00 54.61 8.11
CA LYS A 325 7.67 55.20 8.36
C LYS A 325 6.86 55.49 7.08
N SER A 326 7.48 55.33 5.90
CA SER A 326 6.90 55.53 4.57
C SER A 326 6.80 54.22 3.76
N TYR A 327 6.80 53.05 4.42
CA TYR A 327 6.66 51.76 3.74
C TYR A 327 5.18 51.40 3.56
N ASP A 328 4.67 51.52 2.33
CA ASP A 328 3.31 51.14 1.98
C ASP A 328 3.26 49.62 1.77
N ALA A 329 2.73 48.90 2.76
CA ALA A 329 2.59 47.46 2.69
C ALA A 329 1.43 47.10 1.74
N GLY A 330 1.68 46.24 0.75
CA GLY A 330 0.67 45.89 -0.26
C GLY A 330 -0.65 45.41 0.33
N PHE A 331 -1.76 45.74 -0.34
CA PHE A 331 -3.18 45.55 0.03
C PHE A 331 -3.52 44.35 0.94
N TRP A 332 -2.88 43.20 0.73
CA TRP A 332 -3.08 41.99 1.52
C TRP A 332 -2.55 42.08 2.97
N ALA A 333 -1.43 42.78 3.20
CA ALA A 333 -0.83 42.98 4.51
C ALA A 333 -1.65 43.93 5.41
N GLU A 334 -2.43 44.84 4.82
CA GLU A 334 -3.28 45.76 5.58
C GLU A 334 -4.58 45.09 6.05
N ASN A 335 -5.12 44.17 5.24
CA ASN A 335 -6.33 43.41 5.60
C ASN A 335 -6.08 42.35 6.68
N GLU A 336 -4.86 41.81 6.77
CA GLU A 336 -4.48 40.81 7.78
C GLU A 336 -4.42 41.41 9.20
N VAL A 337 -3.80 42.59 9.36
CA VAL A 337 -3.71 43.32 10.66
C VAL A 337 -5.08 43.79 11.16
N ARG A 338 -6.02 44.06 10.23
CA ARG A 338 -7.38 44.54 10.56
C ARG A 338 -8.27 43.43 11.14
N LEU A 339 -7.97 42.17 10.84
CA LEU A 339 -8.67 41.00 11.39
C LEU A 339 -8.15 40.65 12.79
N GLU A 340 -6.83 40.74 13.01
CA GLU A 340 -6.20 40.42 14.29
C GLU A 340 -6.58 41.43 15.40
N ASN A 341 -6.63 42.73 15.08
CA ASN A 341 -7.11 43.76 16.01
C ASN A 341 -8.59 43.60 16.40
N ARG A 342 -9.41 42.93 15.59
CA ARG A 342 -10.81 42.66 15.88
C ARG A 342 -10.97 41.48 16.85
N HIS A 343 -10.11 40.47 16.74
CA HIS A 343 -10.08 39.33 17.66
C HIS A 343 -9.38 39.67 19.01
N GLY A 344 -8.35 40.50 19.01
CA GLY A 344 -7.66 40.92 20.25
C GLY A 344 -8.52 41.78 21.18
N LYS A 345 -9.41 42.63 20.65
CA LYS A 345 -10.34 43.45 21.46
C LYS A 345 -11.51 42.66 22.06
N GLY A 346 -11.90 41.53 21.45
CA GLY A 346 -12.95 40.67 21.98
C GLY A 346 -12.53 39.86 23.21
N PHE A 347 -11.23 39.55 23.34
CA PHE A 347 -10.72 38.68 24.41
C PHE A 347 -10.39 39.44 25.72
N HIS A 348 -10.13 40.75 25.64
CA HIS A 348 -9.85 41.57 26.83
C HIS A 348 -11.10 42.07 27.57
N ALA A 349 -12.28 42.09 26.92
CA ALA A 349 -13.52 42.57 27.55
C ALA A 349 -14.18 41.54 28.50
N THR A 350 -13.86 40.25 28.38
CA THR A 350 -14.48 39.18 29.19
C THR A 350 -13.71 38.83 30.47
N ARG A 351 -12.49 39.38 30.67
CA ARG A 351 -11.64 39.06 31.83
C ARG A 351 -11.75 40.08 32.98
N GLY A 352 -12.60 41.11 32.85
CA GLY A 352 -12.77 42.19 33.84
C GLY A 352 -13.89 42.02 34.87
N MET A 353 -14.66 40.92 34.84
CA MET A 353 -15.79 40.69 35.77
C MET A 353 -15.65 39.33 36.49
N HIS A 354 -14.58 39.08 37.24
CA HIS A 354 -14.57 38.00 38.26
C HIS A 354 -13.34 38.05 39.18
N THR A 355 -13.09 39.17 39.85
CA THR A 355 -12.10 39.21 40.95
C THR A 355 -12.50 40.22 42.02
N GLU A 356 -13.58 39.93 42.77
CA GLU A 356 -13.82 40.51 44.10
C GLU A 356 -14.63 39.54 44.97
N ARG A 357 -13.92 38.71 45.73
CA ARG A 357 -14.20 38.30 47.12
C ARG A 357 -13.35 37.09 47.42
N ILE A 358 -12.47 37.22 48.41
CA ILE A 358 -12.31 36.37 49.60
C ILE A 358 -11.09 36.94 50.34
N SER A 359 -11.39 37.78 51.33
CA SER A 359 -10.47 38.24 52.35
C SER A 359 -10.62 37.34 53.59
N SER A 360 -9.47 36.92 54.13
CA SER A 360 -9.21 36.64 55.55
C SER A 360 -9.64 35.28 56.14
N CYS A 361 -8.65 34.43 56.45
CA CYS A 361 -8.50 33.73 57.74
C CYS A 361 -7.09 33.10 57.90
N PRO A 362 -6.63 32.83 59.14
CA PRO A 362 -5.23 33.00 59.55
C PRO A 362 -4.38 31.71 59.60
N SER A 363 -3.08 31.95 59.70
CA SER A 363 -1.95 31.04 59.94
C SER A 363 -2.14 30.05 61.10
N LEU A 364 -1.81 28.79 60.84
CA LEU A 364 -1.71 27.73 61.85
C LEU A 364 -0.25 27.26 61.94
N GLU A 365 0.34 27.57 63.08
CA GLU A 365 1.70 27.31 63.50
C GLU A 365 1.83 25.88 64.05
N GLN A 366 3.04 25.34 63.94
CA GLN A 366 3.48 24.01 64.34
C GLN A 366 3.27 23.74 65.83
N VAL A 367 2.77 22.55 66.19
CA VAL A 367 3.13 21.90 67.47
C VAL A 367 3.22 20.38 67.27
N THR A 368 4.41 19.88 67.57
CA THR A 368 4.81 18.49 67.80
C THR A 368 4.11 17.89 69.02
N GLY A 369 3.69 16.62 68.92
CA GLY A 369 3.25 15.77 70.01
C GLY A 369 2.92 14.38 69.50
#